data_AF-A0A2C9V5V2-F1
#
_entry.id   AF-A0A2C9V5V2-F1
#
_cell.length_a   1.000
_cell.length_b   1.000
_cell.length_c   1.000
_cell.angle_alpha   90.00
_cell.angle_beta   90.00
_cell.angle_gamma   90.00
#
_symmetry.space_group_name_H-M   'P 1'
#
loop_
_entity.id
_entity.type
_entity.pdbx_description
1 polymer ?
#
loop_
_entity_poly.entity_id
_entity_poly.type
_entity_poly.pdbx_seq_one_letter_code
_entity_poly.pdbx_strand_id
1 'polypeptide(L)'
;MKSKSTTRKSNFTRPRVRCFSSTGHVSFIKDVAATQPPEHLPSLLKILQTKGETIISPGSRQGIVPLVILLSENLSGSLTALLRWPTAPPGMEMPIVEVCKLGVWLLAKNVIH
;
A
#
# COMPACT_ATOMS: atom_id res chain seq x y z
N MET A 1 -19.33 10.16 -49.69
CA MET A 1 -19.15 9.58 -48.34
C MET A 1 -17.87 10.16 -47.74
N LYS A 2 -17.94 10.98 -46.68
CA LYS A 2 -16.77 11.56 -46.01
C LYS A 2 -16.63 10.93 -44.62
N SER A 3 -15.64 10.07 -44.45
CA SER A 3 -15.31 9.45 -43.15
C SER A 3 -14.58 10.46 -42.27
N LYS A 4 -15.13 10.75 -41.09
CA LYS A 4 -14.48 11.56 -40.05
C LYS A 4 -13.59 10.64 -39.20
N SER A 5 -12.27 10.84 -39.27
CA SER A 5 -11.30 10.20 -38.40
C SER A 5 -11.30 10.90 -37.03
N THR A 6 -11.64 10.16 -35.97
CA THR A 6 -11.66 10.64 -34.58
C THR A 6 -10.35 10.28 -33.89
N THR A 7 -9.44 11.26 -33.80
CA THR A 7 -8.21 11.15 -33.01
C THR A 7 -8.53 11.17 -31.51
N ARG A 8 -8.40 10.02 -30.83
CA ARG A 8 -8.43 9.95 -29.36
C ARG A 8 -7.18 10.62 -28.79
N LYS A 9 -7.33 11.80 -28.19
CA LYS A 9 -6.29 12.41 -27.34
C LYS A 9 -6.11 11.54 -26.09
N SER A 10 -4.99 10.83 -26.00
CA SER A 10 -4.57 10.15 -24.78
C SER A 10 -4.06 11.18 -23.78
N ASN A 11 -4.81 11.41 -22.70
CA ASN A 11 -4.36 12.26 -21.60
C ASN A 11 -3.27 11.53 -20.81
N PHE A 12 -2.00 11.83 -21.10
CA PHE A 12 -0.88 11.44 -20.26
C PHE A 12 -0.94 12.25 -18.97
N THR A 13 -1.67 11.74 -17.98
CA THR A 13 -1.65 12.27 -16.63
C THR A 13 -0.30 11.92 -16.03
N ARG A 14 0.59 12.92 -15.89
CA ARG A 14 1.85 12.77 -15.14
C ARG A 14 1.48 12.25 -13.74
N PRO A 15 2.06 11.12 -13.27
CA PRO A 15 1.87 10.70 -11.90
C PRO A 15 2.38 11.82 -11.00
N ARG A 16 1.48 12.47 -10.25
CA ARG A 16 1.90 13.32 -9.14
C ARG A 16 2.60 12.38 -8.16
N VAL A 17 3.92 12.49 -8.06
CA VAL A 17 4.70 11.88 -6.98
C VAL A 17 4.20 12.54 -5.70
N ARG A 18 3.25 11.88 -5.02
CA ARG A 18 2.87 12.23 -3.67
C ARG A 18 3.88 11.54 -2.77
N CYS A 19 4.77 12.32 -2.18
CA CYS A 19 5.57 11.83 -1.06
C CYS A 19 4.61 11.56 0.09
N PHE A 20 4.32 10.29 0.38
CA PHE A 20 3.57 9.93 1.57
C PHE A 20 4.53 9.90 2.74
N SER A 21 4.29 10.75 3.74
CA SER A 21 5.07 10.71 4.97
C SER A 21 4.71 9.47 5.78
N SER A 22 5.65 9.02 6.61
CA SER A 22 5.39 7.99 7.62
C SER A 22 4.23 8.37 8.53
N THR A 23 4.06 9.67 8.83
CA THR A 23 2.92 10.21 9.59
C THR A 23 1.57 9.92 8.94
N GLY A 24 1.46 10.01 7.60
CA GLY A 24 0.22 9.71 6.89
C GLY A 24 -0.24 8.26 7.04
N HIS A 25 0.71 7.32 7.07
CA HIS A 25 0.42 5.90 7.27
C HIS A 25 -0.01 5.62 8.71
N VAL A 26 0.67 6.21 9.69
CA VAL A 26 0.33 6.06 11.11
C VAL A 26 -1.09 6.59 11.39
N SER A 27 -1.41 7.79 10.91
CA SER A 27 -2.77 8.35 11.07
C SER A 27 -3.82 7.50 10.37
N PHE A 28 -3.56 7.01 9.15
CA PHE A 28 -4.51 6.14 8.47
C PHE A 28 -4.81 4.87 9.27
N ILE A 29 -3.78 4.25 9.86
CA ILE A 29 -3.97 3.03 10.64
C ILE A 29 -4.79 3.31 11.91
N LYS A 30 -4.51 4.43 12.60
CA LYS A 30 -5.28 4.83 13.78
C LYS A 30 -6.72 5.19 13.44
N ASP A 31 -6.91 6.08 12.47
CA ASP A 31 -8.17 6.78 12.26
C ASP A 31 -9.11 6.03 11.31
N VAL A 32 -8.56 5.33 10.30
CA VAL A 32 -9.35 4.61 9.28
C VAL A 32 -9.33 3.11 9.53
N ALA A 33 -8.17 2.56 9.84
CA ALA A 33 -8.06 1.14 10.16
C ALA A 33 -8.40 0.83 11.63
N ALA A 34 -8.72 1.83 12.45
CA ALA A 34 -9.19 1.67 13.83
C ALA A 34 -8.42 0.59 14.61
N THR A 35 -7.09 0.57 14.46
CA THR A 35 -6.19 -0.38 15.11
C THR A 35 -4.90 0.32 15.53
N GLN A 36 -4.10 -0.34 16.37
CA GLN A 36 -2.82 0.21 16.78
C GLN A 36 -1.80 0.08 15.64
N PRO A 37 -1.15 1.19 15.22
CA PRO A 37 -0.07 1.13 14.26
C PRO A 37 1.11 0.33 14.80
N PRO A 38 1.80 -0.46 13.96
CA PRO A 38 3.04 -1.11 14.36
C PRO A 38 4.08 -0.07 14.77
N GLU A 39 4.77 -0.30 15.89
CA GLU A 39 5.72 0.64 16.48
C GLU A 39 6.81 1.06 15.48
N HIS A 40 7.37 0.09 14.74
CA HIS A 40 8.49 0.30 13.83
C HIS A 40 8.06 0.57 12.38
N LEU A 41 6.79 0.94 12.15
CA LEU A 41 6.27 1.27 10.81
C LEU A 41 7.10 2.36 10.08
N PRO A 42 7.51 3.48 10.72
CA PRO A 42 8.34 4.47 10.05
C PRO A 42 9.67 3.90 9.56
N SER A 43 10.28 3.01 10.35
CA SER A 43 11.54 2.34 9.99
C SER A 43 11.34 1.40 8.81
N LEU A 44 10.26 0.62 8.80
CA LEU A 44 9.90 -0.23 7.67
C LEU A 44 9.73 0.57 6.38
N LEU A 45 8.97 1.67 6.41
CA LEU A 45 8.78 2.53 5.24
C LEU A 45 10.11 3.08 4.71
N LYS A 46 11.04 3.44 5.60
CA LYS A 46 12.38 3.86 5.21
C LYS A 46 13.15 2.72 4.54
N ILE A 47 13.09 1.51 5.07
CA ILE A 47 13.74 0.32 4.49
C ILE A 47 13.19 0.05 3.08
N LEU A 48 11.87 0.07 2.90
CA LEU A 48 11.22 -0.14 1.60
C LEU A 48 11.66 0.93 0.59
N GLN A 49 11.72 2.19 1.02
CA GLN A 49 12.22 3.29 0.18
C GLN A 49 13.69 3.10 -0.20
N THR A 50 14.55 2.69 0.75
CA THR A 50 15.98 2.43 0.45
C THR A 50 16.20 1.22 -0.46
N LYS A 51 15.25 0.27 -0.49
CA LYS A 51 15.23 -0.86 -1.43
C LYS A 51 14.80 -0.47 -2.83
N GLY A 52 14.39 0.79 -3.05
CA GLY A 52 13.91 1.29 -4.33
C GLY A 52 12.41 1.06 -4.56
N GLU A 53 11.66 0.69 -3.53
CA GLU A 53 10.19 0.61 -3.62
C GLU A 53 9.57 2.01 -3.54
N THR A 54 8.46 2.20 -4.24
CA THR A 54 7.72 3.46 -4.23
C THR A 54 6.72 3.43 -3.09
N ILE A 55 6.82 4.36 -2.14
CA ILE A 55 5.81 4.50 -1.07
C ILE A 55 4.49 5.00 -1.68
N ILE A 56 3.39 4.34 -1.36
CA ILE A 56 2.05 4.62 -1.92
C ILE A 56 1.05 5.02 -0.83
N SER A 57 -0.13 5.46 -1.23
CA SER A 57 -1.16 5.86 -0.27
C SER A 57 -1.71 4.63 0.47
N PRO A 58 -1.83 4.67 1.81
CA PRO A 58 -2.38 3.55 2.57
C PRO A 58 -3.82 3.20 2.22
N GLY A 59 -4.57 4.16 1.63
CA GLY A 59 -5.93 3.99 1.15
C GLY A 59 -6.09 3.73 -0.34
N SER A 60 -5.00 3.49 -1.09
CA SER A 60 -5.10 3.20 -2.53
C SER A 60 -5.69 1.79 -2.74
N ARG A 61 -7.00 1.67 -2.90
CA ARG A 61 -7.74 0.38 -2.88
C ARG A 61 -8.19 -0.12 -4.26
N GLN A 62 -7.43 0.10 -5.31
CA GLN A 62 -7.87 -0.25 -6.67
C GLN A 62 -7.86 -1.78 -6.89
N GLY A 63 -8.97 -2.45 -6.57
CA GLY A 63 -9.15 -3.89 -6.79
C GLY A 63 -8.46 -4.78 -5.74
N ILE A 64 -8.19 -4.25 -4.55
CA ILE A 64 -7.38 -4.91 -3.53
C ILE A 64 -8.26 -5.32 -2.34
N VAL A 65 -7.92 -6.43 -1.68
CA VAL A 65 -8.60 -6.97 -0.50
C VAL A 65 -8.83 -5.85 0.55
N PRO A 66 -10.06 -5.66 1.07
CA PRO A 66 -10.37 -4.56 2.00
C PRO A 66 -9.53 -4.53 3.29
N LEU A 67 -8.91 -5.66 3.63
CA LEU A 67 -8.13 -5.87 4.84
C LEU A 67 -6.69 -5.37 4.75
N VAL A 68 -6.19 -5.05 3.55
CA VAL A 68 -4.81 -4.60 3.41
C VAL A 68 -4.70 -3.08 3.45
N ILE A 69 -3.63 -2.62 4.09
CA ILE A 69 -3.23 -1.22 4.18
C ILE A 69 -1.92 -1.11 3.41
N LEU A 70 -1.93 -0.43 2.27
CA LEU A 70 -0.76 -0.39 1.40
C LEU A 70 0.39 0.41 2.01
N LEU A 71 1.61 -0.04 1.74
CA LEU A 71 2.85 0.64 2.15
C LEU A 71 3.64 1.10 0.92
N SER A 72 3.93 0.16 0.02
CA SER A 72 4.79 0.41 -1.14
C SER A 72 4.46 -0.48 -2.32
N GLU A 73 4.98 -0.11 -3.48
CA GLU A 73 4.96 -0.87 -4.71
C GLU A 73 6.41 -1.13 -5.14
N ASN A 74 6.71 -2.39 -5.45
CA ASN A 74 8.03 -2.77 -5.97
C ASN A 74 8.10 -2.62 -7.50
N LEU A 75 9.30 -2.80 -8.07
CA LEU A 75 9.53 -2.64 -9.51
C LEU A 75 8.78 -3.66 -10.39
N SER A 76 8.31 -4.77 -9.82
CA SER A 76 7.52 -5.79 -10.52
C SER A 76 6.01 -5.49 -10.48
N GLY A 77 5.60 -4.44 -9.78
CA GLY A 77 4.19 -4.10 -9.58
C GLY A 77 3.50 -4.93 -8.49
N SER A 78 4.25 -5.66 -7.66
CA SER A 78 3.67 -6.24 -6.43
C SER A 78 3.64 -5.18 -5.33
N LEU A 79 2.65 -5.30 -4.45
CA LEU A 79 2.38 -4.33 -3.40
C LEU A 79 2.77 -4.91 -2.05
N THR A 80 3.61 -4.19 -1.31
CA THR A 80 3.87 -4.48 0.10
C THR A 80 2.80 -3.78 0.95
N ALA A 81 2.17 -4.52 1.85
CA ALA A 81 1.06 -4.03 2.65
C ALA A 81 1.05 -4.60 4.08
N LEU A 82 0.32 -3.97 4.98
CA LEU A 82 -0.06 -4.53 6.28
C LEU A 82 -1.42 -5.20 6.16
N LEU A 83 -1.58 -6.40 6.70
CA LEU A 83 -2.87 -7.11 6.74
C LEU A 83 -3.56 -6.87 8.08
N ARG A 84 -4.59 -6.03 8.08
CA ARG A 84 -5.43 -5.74 9.24
C ARG A 84 -6.46 -6.85 9.46
N TRP A 85 -6.45 -7.45 10.64
CA TRP A 85 -7.50 -8.37 11.09
C TRP A 85 -8.69 -7.58 11.68
N PRO A 86 -9.92 -7.70 11.15
CA PRO A 86 -11.09 -6.98 11.65
C PRO A 86 -11.45 -7.33 13.10
N THR A 87 -11.22 -8.59 13.48
CA THR A 87 -11.59 -9.16 14.78
C THR A 87 -10.34 -9.69 15.51
N ALA A 88 -9.20 -9.00 15.34
CA ALA A 88 -7.96 -9.41 15.99
C ALA A 88 -8.15 -9.45 17.51
N PRO A 89 -7.86 -10.58 18.17
CA PRO A 89 -7.76 -10.63 19.62
C PRO A 89 -6.68 -9.66 20.11
N PRO A 90 -6.77 -9.15 21.36
CA PRO A 90 -5.68 -8.42 21.98
C PRO A 90 -4.38 -9.22 21.91
N GLY A 91 -3.30 -8.58 21.44
CA GLY A 91 -1.98 -9.22 21.28
C GLY A 91 -1.74 -9.88 19.91
N MET A 92 -2.72 -9.87 18.99
CA MET A 92 -2.48 -10.33 17.62
C MET A 92 -1.79 -9.24 16.80
N GLU A 93 -0.61 -9.56 16.28
CA GLU A 93 0.20 -8.63 15.48
C GLU A 93 -0.37 -8.43 14.07
N MET A 94 0.02 -7.33 13.42
CA MET A 94 -0.44 -6.96 12.08
C MET A 94 0.62 -7.34 11.03
N PRO A 95 0.45 -8.46 10.29
CA PRO A 95 1.50 -9.00 9.45
C PRO A 95 1.75 -8.18 8.20
N ILE A 96 2.99 -8.26 7.72
CA ILE A 96 3.43 -7.70 6.44
C ILE A 96 3.16 -8.74 5.36
N VAL A 97 2.48 -8.32 4.31
CA VAL A 97 2.12 -9.18 3.18
C VAL A 97 2.55 -8.56 1.87
N GLU A 98 2.82 -9.42 0.89
CA GLU A 98 2.91 -9.05 -0.51
C GLU A 98 1.58 -9.36 -1.19
N VAL A 99 1.05 -8.41 -1.95
CA VAL A 99 -0.17 -8.56 -2.72
C VAL A 99 0.17 -8.42 -4.19
N CYS A 100 -0.19 -9.44 -4.97
CA CYS A 100 -0.08 -9.40 -6.41
C CYS A 100 -1.32 -10.06 -7.04
N LYS A 101 -1.39 -10.10 -8.38
CA LYS A 101 -2.55 -10.63 -9.11
C LYS A 101 -2.89 -12.08 -8.75
N LEU A 102 -1.90 -12.84 -8.29
CA LEU A 102 -2.02 -14.25 -8.00
C LEU A 102 -2.49 -14.54 -6.57
N GLY A 103 -2.49 -13.53 -5.67
CA GLY A 103 -2.89 -13.72 -4.28
C GLY A 103 -2.16 -12.82 -3.28
N VAL A 104 -2.07 -13.33 -2.05
CA VAL A 104 -1.44 -12.66 -0.91
C VAL A 104 -0.42 -13.61 -0.29
N TRP A 105 0.82 -13.15 -0.10
CA TRP A 105 1.89 -13.90 0.53
C TRP A 105 2.30 -13.25 1.85
N LEU A 106 2.47 -14.05 2.88
CA LEU A 106 3.00 -13.58 4.16
C LEU A 106 4.50 -13.33 4.02
N LEU A 107 4.93 -12.09 4.24
CA LEU A 107 6.35 -11.73 4.29
C LEU A 107 6.89 -11.78 5.71
N ALA A 108 6.13 -11.26 6.68
CA ALA A 108 6.51 -11.23 8.09
C ALA A 108 5.28 -11.22 9.00
N LYS A 109 5.41 -11.80 10.18
CA LYS A 109 4.33 -11.82 11.19
C LYS A 109 4.11 -10.45 11.85
N ASN A 110 5.17 -9.65 11.97
CA ASN A 110 5.15 -8.30 12.51
C ASN A 110 6.32 -7.48 11.96
N VAL A 111 6.21 -6.17 12.12
CA VAL A 111 7.24 -5.17 11.94
C VAL A 111 8.16 -5.18 13.17
N ILE A 112 8.92 -6.26 13.36
CA ILE A 112 9.89 -6.39 14.47
C ILE A 112 11.28 -6.01 13.97
N HIS A 113 12.04 -5.31 14.83
CA HIS A 113 13.49 -5.34 14.81
C HIS A 113 13.97 -6.11 16.05
#